data_AF-A0AAJ2G889-F1
#
_entry.id   AF-A0AAJ2G889-F1
#
_cell.length_a   1.000
_cell.length_b   1.000
_cell.length_c   1.000
_cell.angle_alpha   90.00
_cell.angle_beta   90.00
_cell.angle_gamma   90.00
#
_symmetry.space_group_name_H-M   'P 1'
#
loop_
_entity.id
_entity.type
_entity.pdbx_description
1 polymer ?
#
loop_
_entity_poly.entity_id
_entity_poly.type
_entity_poly.pdbx_seq_one_letter_code
_entity_poly.pdbx_strand_id
1 'polypeptide(L)'
;MAGLIFVKIRYGTGKYYPDFSGSGAADILNLEKIIQLDYPPGNIAIAENGHVYFNYHPLCRPGSFTAATVFEWHNGKISPFPSLEAQKGFRGTFGMTIDRQNRLWLIEPAALDFEKTRVCAFDLATRQKVHYYEFPKGQAQYSQDLRITADGKHALLANPGVLQFTNSTLLAYSLNDHTLRTVLAGGRMNPENWLMKTNDGKPYRLLYGLLNFGGGLDGIEISKDGQWIYLAPMSGSRLYRLPMSVALDEKLNPKEAKTQLQDLGQKPMSDGITIDKPET
;
A
#
# COMPACT_ATOMS: atom_id res chain seq x y z
N MET A 1 16.39 -3.73 32.98
CA MET A 1 16.33 -2.25 32.85
C MET A 1 17.17 -1.74 31.67
N ALA A 2 18.47 -2.07 31.56
CA ALA A 2 19.31 -1.65 30.43
C ALA A 2 18.75 -2.03 29.04
N GLY A 3 18.17 -3.21 28.89
CA GLY A 3 17.54 -3.64 27.62
C GLY A 3 16.36 -2.77 27.18
N LEU A 4 15.47 -2.38 28.12
CA LEU A 4 14.34 -1.48 27.79
C LEU A 4 14.82 -0.07 27.44
N ILE A 5 15.87 0.41 28.09
CA ILE A 5 16.49 1.70 27.75
C ILE A 5 17.08 1.64 26.34
N PHE A 6 17.80 0.57 25.99
CA PHE A 6 18.31 0.37 24.63
C PHE A 6 17.18 0.35 23.60
N VAL A 7 16.11 -0.39 23.84
CA VAL A 7 14.94 -0.43 22.94
C VAL A 7 14.33 0.97 22.80
N LYS A 8 14.14 1.71 23.91
CA LYS A 8 13.62 3.08 23.90
C LYS A 8 14.49 4.01 23.07
N ILE A 9 15.80 3.97 23.25
CA ILE A 9 16.75 4.83 22.50
C ILE A 9 16.71 4.47 21.02
N ARG A 10 16.74 3.17 20.69
CA ARG A 10 16.83 2.69 19.32
C ARG A 10 15.54 2.87 18.51
N TYR A 11 14.37 2.69 19.13
CA TYR A 11 13.09 2.58 18.43
C TYR A 11 12.01 3.55 18.91
N GLY A 12 12.19 4.17 20.07
CA GLY A 12 11.20 5.07 20.68
C GLY A 12 11.61 6.54 20.71
N THR A 13 12.76 6.89 20.12
CA THR A 13 13.19 8.27 19.82
C THR A 13 12.84 8.63 18.37
N GLY A 14 12.86 9.91 18.02
CA GLY A 14 12.56 10.37 16.67
C GLY A 14 12.46 11.88 16.60
N LYS A 15 12.31 12.41 15.38
CA LYS A 15 12.09 13.84 15.13
C LYS A 15 10.67 14.07 14.62
N TYR A 16 10.09 15.23 14.90
CA TYR A 16 8.86 15.62 14.23
C TYR A 16 9.12 15.87 12.75
N TYR A 17 8.20 15.41 11.91
CA TYR A 17 8.26 15.71 10.49
C TYR A 17 8.07 17.22 10.26
N PRO A 18 8.88 17.87 9.41
CA PRO A 18 8.71 19.28 9.11
C PRO A 18 7.36 19.54 8.45
N ASP A 19 6.76 20.68 8.79
CA ASP A 19 5.49 21.11 8.21
C ASP A 19 5.75 21.82 6.86
N PHE A 20 5.19 21.26 5.78
CA PHE A 20 5.30 21.80 4.43
C PHE A 20 4.05 22.56 3.98
N SER A 21 3.03 22.67 4.83
CA SER A 21 1.74 23.31 4.50
C SER A 21 1.86 24.81 4.16
N GLY A 22 2.91 25.48 4.63
CA GLY A 22 3.18 26.90 4.34
C GLY A 22 3.76 27.21 2.96
N SER A 23 3.97 26.21 2.09
CA SER A 23 4.64 26.38 0.78
C SER A 23 3.72 26.74 -0.40
N GLY A 24 2.48 27.18 -0.13
CA GLY A 24 1.55 27.69 -1.15
C GLY A 24 0.65 26.66 -1.83
N ALA A 25 0.60 25.42 -1.33
CA ALA A 25 -0.27 24.36 -1.87
C ALA A 25 -1.75 24.48 -1.44
N ALA A 26 -2.05 25.32 -0.44
CA ALA A 26 -3.42 25.51 0.07
C ALA A 26 -4.37 26.15 -0.95
N ASP A 27 -3.83 26.88 -1.94
CA ASP A 27 -4.62 27.58 -2.96
C ASP A 27 -4.97 26.69 -4.19
N ILE A 28 -4.62 25.39 -4.19
CA ILE A 28 -4.65 24.55 -5.40
C ILE A 28 -5.73 23.45 -5.37
N LEU A 29 -6.58 23.36 -4.34
CA LEU A 29 -7.55 22.25 -4.26
C LEU A 29 -8.98 22.74 -4.09
N ASN A 30 -9.70 22.87 -5.21
CA ASN A 30 -11.16 22.78 -5.21
C ASN A 30 -11.55 21.33 -4.89
N LEU A 31 -11.65 21.01 -3.61
CA LEU A 31 -12.04 19.67 -3.16
C LEU A 31 -13.53 19.46 -3.39
N GLU A 32 -13.86 18.46 -4.21
CA GLU A 32 -15.24 17.98 -4.37
C GLU A 32 -15.47 16.75 -3.48
N LYS A 33 -16.58 16.77 -2.72
CA LYS A 33 -16.99 15.62 -1.93
C LYS A 33 -17.74 14.63 -2.81
N ILE A 34 -17.09 13.52 -3.17
CA ILE A 34 -17.71 12.45 -3.96
C ILE A 34 -18.51 11.47 -3.08
N ILE A 35 -17.95 11.04 -1.94
CA ILE A 35 -18.57 10.07 -1.03
C ILE A 35 -18.37 10.52 0.41
N GLN A 36 -19.39 10.33 1.24
CA GLN A 36 -19.29 10.45 2.70
C GLN A 36 -19.62 9.10 3.34
N LEU A 37 -18.74 8.61 4.21
CA LEU A 37 -18.87 7.31 4.88
C LEU A 37 -18.97 7.51 6.38
N ASP A 38 -19.74 6.66 7.04
CA ASP A 38 -19.87 6.67 8.51
C ASP A 38 -18.62 6.14 9.22
N TYR A 39 -17.81 5.34 8.51
CA TYR A 39 -16.61 4.69 9.02
C TYR A 39 -15.39 5.02 8.14
N PRO A 40 -14.17 5.03 8.70
CA PRO A 40 -12.97 5.40 7.96
C PRO A 40 -12.66 4.36 6.87
N PRO A 41 -12.57 4.76 5.59
CA PRO A 41 -12.08 3.87 4.54
C PRO A 41 -10.58 3.60 4.72
N GLY A 42 -10.08 2.50 4.17
CA GLY A 42 -8.65 2.20 4.08
C GLY A 42 -8.06 2.66 2.75
N ASN A 43 -8.43 1.96 1.69
CA ASN A 43 -7.91 2.09 0.34
C ASN A 43 -9.06 2.38 -0.64
N ILE A 44 -8.71 2.94 -1.79
CA ILE A 44 -9.66 3.33 -2.84
C ILE A 44 -9.09 2.97 -4.21
N ALA A 45 -9.96 2.52 -5.11
CA ALA A 45 -9.66 2.35 -6.53
C ALA A 45 -10.83 2.90 -7.35
N ILE A 46 -10.54 3.66 -8.41
CA ILE A 46 -11.55 4.34 -9.23
C ILE A 46 -11.51 3.76 -10.64
N ALA A 47 -12.64 3.24 -11.10
CA ALA A 47 -12.81 2.75 -12.47
C ALA A 47 -13.06 3.90 -13.45
N GLU A 48 -12.77 3.68 -14.73
CA GLU A 48 -12.95 4.70 -15.78
C GLU A 48 -14.40 5.12 -15.97
N ASN A 49 -15.35 4.23 -15.64
CA ASN A 49 -16.79 4.53 -15.66
C ASN A 49 -17.28 5.30 -14.42
N GLY A 50 -16.37 5.77 -13.54
CA GLY A 50 -16.70 6.54 -12.34
C GLY A 50 -17.15 5.70 -11.15
N HIS A 51 -17.18 4.37 -11.25
CA HIS A 51 -17.39 3.51 -10.09
C HIS A 51 -16.19 3.62 -9.13
N VAL A 52 -16.48 3.72 -7.84
CA VAL A 52 -15.47 3.82 -6.78
C VAL A 52 -15.51 2.56 -5.94
N TYR A 53 -14.37 1.91 -5.78
CA TYR A 53 -14.22 0.75 -4.93
C TYR A 53 -13.41 1.14 -3.70
N PHE A 54 -13.90 0.80 -2.52
CA PHE A 54 -13.22 1.08 -1.27
C PHE A 54 -13.36 -0.07 -0.28
N ASN A 55 -12.46 -0.18 0.69
CA ASN A 55 -12.56 -1.09 1.82
C ASN A 55 -12.64 -0.30 3.14
N TYR A 56 -13.18 -0.92 4.17
CA TYR A 56 -12.93 -0.48 5.54
C TYR A 56 -11.66 -1.15 6.06
N HIS A 57 -10.77 -0.33 6.63
CA HIS A 57 -9.45 -0.80 7.02
C HIS A 57 -9.55 -1.94 8.05
N PRO A 58 -8.90 -3.11 7.85
CA PRO A 58 -9.08 -4.28 8.73
C PRO A 58 -8.74 -4.03 10.20
N LEU A 59 -7.79 -3.12 10.47
CA LEU A 59 -7.42 -2.73 11.84
C LEU A 59 -8.55 -1.99 12.60
N CYS A 60 -9.54 -1.44 11.89
CA CYS A 60 -10.74 -0.86 12.50
C CYS A 60 -11.79 -1.91 12.89
N ARG A 61 -11.53 -3.20 12.63
CA ARG A 61 -12.43 -4.33 12.94
C ARG A 61 -13.84 -4.13 12.37
N PRO A 62 -13.97 -4.01 11.04
CA PRO A 62 -15.24 -3.69 10.39
C PRO A 62 -16.38 -4.66 10.69
N GLY A 63 -16.08 -5.93 11.01
CA GLY A 63 -17.07 -6.91 11.45
C GLY A 63 -17.86 -6.52 12.70
N SER A 64 -17.45 -5.49 13.44
CA SER A 64 -18.22 -4.95 14.56
C SER A 64 -19.36 -4.01 14.15
N PHE A 65 -19.37 -3.50 12.92
CA PHE A 65 -20.35 -2.52 12.45
C PHE A 65 -20.89 -2.77 11.03
N THR A 66 -20.38 -3.75 10.29
CA THR A 66 -20.88 -4.11 8.96
C THR A 66 -20.59 -5.57 8.62
N ALA A 67 -21.44 -6.14 7.76
CA ALA A 67 -21.28 -7.52 7.25
C ALA A 67 -20.33 -7.62 6.05
N ALA A 68 -19.95 -6.50 5.43
CA ALA A 68 -19.04 -6.43 4.30
C ALA A 68 -17.80 -5.59 4.64
N THR A 69 -16.67 -5.87 4.00
CA THR A 69 -15.42 -5.14 4.18
C THR A 69 -14.97 -4.40 2.93
N VAL A 70 -15.41 -4.83 1.74
CA VAL A 70 -15.12 -4.22 0.45
C VAL A 70 -16.42 -3.79 -0.22
N PHE A 71 -16.43 -2.60 -0.82
CA PHE A 71 -17.62 -1.95 -1.33
C PHE A 71 -17.37 -1.35 -2.70
N GLU A 72 -18.44 -1.26 -3.45
CA GLU A 72 -18.59 -0.45 -4.65
C GLU A 72 -19.53 0.70 -4.33
N TRP A 73 -19.17 1.89 -4.75
CA TRP A 73 -20.02 3.05 -4.82
C TRP A 73 -20.21 3.46 -6.27
N HIS A 74 -21.46 3.72 -6.64
CA HIS A 74 -21.82 4.29 -7.94
C HIS A 74 -23.14 5.05 -7.80
N ASN A 75 -23.19 6.30 -8.27
CA ASN A 75 -24.38 7.16 -8.28
C ASN A 75 -25.13 7.20 -6.94
N GLY A 76 -24.39 7.43 -5.85
CA GLY A 76 -24.96 7.57 -4.50
C GLY A 76 -25.32 6.25 -3.81
N LYS A 77 -25.14 5.10 -4.46
CA LYS A 77 -25.41 3.78 -3.87
C LYS A 77 -24.14 3.06 -3.50
N ILE A 78 -24.05 2.61 -2.25
CA ILE A 78 -22.99 1.72 -1.74
C ILE A 78 -23.51 0.29 -1.75
N SER A 79 -22.71 -0.68 -2.20
CA SER A 79 -23.05 -2.10 -2.19
C SER A 79 -21.80 -2.97 -1.97
N PRO A 80 -21.91 -4.12 -1.28
CA PRO A 80 -20.78 -5.04 -1.10
C PRO A 80 -20.24 -5.53 -2.44
N PHE A 81 -18.91 -5.49 -2.62
CA PHE A 81 -18.24 -5.97 -3.83
C PHE A 81 -17.32 -7.17 -3.55
N PRO A 82 -17.34 -8.22 -4.39
CA PRO A 82 -18.28 -8.45 -5.49
C PRO A 82 -19.66 -8.92 -5.00
N SER A 83 -19.76 -9.44 -3.78
CA SER A 83 -21.02 -9.74 -3.07
C SER A 83 -20.72 -10.05 -1.61
N LEU A 84 -21.74 -10.07 -0.74
CA LEU A 84 -21.58 -10.54 0.64
C LEU A 84 -21.08 -11.98 0.70
N GLU A 85 -21.56 -12.84 -0.19
CA GLU A 85 -21.19 -14.27 -0.19
C GLU A 85 -19.71 -14.45 -0.50
N ALA A 86 -19.20 -13.75 -1.52
CA ALA A 86 -17.79 -13.85 -1.91
C ALA A 86 -16.85 -13.37 -0.80
N GLN A 87 -17.29 -12.39 0.00
CA GLN A 87 -16.48 -11.82 1.09
C GLN A 87 -16.33 -12.74 2.30
N LYS A 88 -17.10 -13.82 2.43
CA LYS A 88 -16.88 -14.83 3.50
C LYS A 88 -15.47 -15.45 3.43
N GLY A 89 -14.87 -15.46 2.23
CA GLY A 89 -13.51 -15.92 2.00
C GLY A 89 -12.42 -14.90 2.34
N PHE A 90 -12.78 -13.63 2.59
CA PHE A 90 -11.79 -12.57 2.80
C PHE A 90 -11.18 -12.71 4.20
N ARG A 91 -9.90 -12.35 4.30
CA ARG A 91 -9.09 -12.37 5.53
C ARG A 91 -8.60 -10.98 5.94
N GLY A 92 -9.03 -9.95 5.22
CA GLY A 92 -8.79 -8.56 5.55
C GLY A 92 -8.00 -7.89 4.44
N THR A 93 -8.75 -7.27 3.54
CA THR A 93 -8.22 -6.52 2.40
C THR A 93 -7.51 -5.25 2.85
N PHE A 94 -6.29 -5.04 2.37
CA PHE A 94 -5.55 -3.77 2.43
C PHE A 94 -5.63 -3.12 1.04
N GLY A 95 -4.50 -3.05 0.32
CA GLY A 95 -4.36 -2.40 -0.96
C GLY A 95 -5.32 -2.96 -2.02
N MET A 96 -5.78 -2.02 -2.84
CA MET A 96 -6.67 -2.30 -3.96
C MET A 96 -6.22 -1.50 -5.17
N THR A 97 -6.30 -2.08 -6.35
CA THR A 97 -5.99 -1.40 -7.60
C THR A 97 -6.83 -1.94 -8.74
N ILE A 98 -7.12 -1.12 -9.73
CA ILE A 98 -7.77 -1.56 -10.97
C ILE A 98 -6.71 -1.58 -12.06
N ASP A 99 -6.57 -2.72 -12.71
CA ASP A 99 -5.60 -2.89 -13.80
C ASP A 99 -6.17 -2.50 -15.17
N ARG A 100 -5.33 -2.57 -16.21
CA ARG A 100 -5.73 -2.28 -17.60
C ARG A 100 -6.60 -3.37 -18.23
N GLN A 101 -6.81 -4.48 -17.54
CA GLN A 101 -7.71 -5.56 -17.97
C GLN A 101 -9.10 -5.41 -17.33
N ASN A 102 -9.37 -4.26 -16.69
CA ASN A 102 -10.64 -3.98 -16.02
C ASN A 102 -10.94 -4.96 -14.87
N ARG A 103 -9.90 -5.30 -14.10
CA ARG A 103 -10.00 -6.17 -12.92
C ARG A 103 -9.68 -5.38 -11.66
N LEU A 104 -10.50 -5.52 -10.62
CA LEU A 104 -10.17 -5.06 -9.27
C LEU A 104 -9.31 -6.10 -8.57
N TRP A 105 -8.08 -5.73 -8.26
CA TRP A 105 -7.13 -6.52 -7.50
C TRP A 105 -7.12 -6.12 -6.05
N LEU A 106 -7.05 -7.12 -5.16
CA LEU A 106 -7.00 -6.98 -3.71
C LEU A 106 -5.77 -7.73 -3.18
N ILE A 107 -5.14 -7.17 -2.13
CA ILE A 107 -4.15 -7.88 -1.33
C ILE A 107 -4.62 -8.03 0.12
N GLU A 108 -4.42 -9.22 0.68
CA GLU A 108 -4.70 -9.55 2.08
C GLU A 108 -3.39 -10.01 2.74
N PRO A 109 -2.76 -9.18 3.58
CA PRO A 109 -1.48 -9.51 4.19
C PRO A 109 -1.61 -10.64 5.22
N ALA A 110 -0.61 -11.53 5.30
CA ALA A 110 -0.51 -12.53 6.38
C ALA A 110 -0.41 -11.90 7.78
N ALA A 111 -0.14 -10.59 7.89
CA ALA A 111 -0.01 -9.88 9.16
C ALA A 111 -1.29 -9.90 10.03
N LEU A 112 -2.47 -10.16 9.42
CA LEU A 112 -3.75 -10.17 10.12
C LEU A 112 -4.13 -11.55 10.68
N ASP A 113 -3.97 -12.61 9.88
CA ASP A 113 -4.36 -13.97 10.25
C ASP A 113 -3.16 -14.88 10.58
N PHE A 114 -1.94 -14.35 10.46
CA PHE A 114 -0.66 -15.02 10.71
C PHE A 114 -0.40 -16.27 9.85
N GLU A 115 -1.13 -16.42 8.75
CA GLU A 115 -1.01 -17.59 7.87
C GLU A 115 -0.26 -17.25 6.58
N LYS A 116 -0.94 -16.60 5.62
CA LYS A 116 -0.42 -16.39 4.26
C LYS A 116 -0.90 -15.07 3.68
N THR A 117 -0.06 -14.45 2.86
CA THR A 117 -0.49 -13.31 2.05
C THR A 117 -1.26 -13.84 0.86
N ARG A 118 -2.32 -13.13 0.48
CA ARG A 118 -3.23 -13.52 -0.60
C ARG A 118 -3.40 -12.37 -1.55
N VAL A 119 -3.41 -12.68 -2.84
CA VAL A 119 -3.81 -11.74 -3.89
C VAL A 119 -4.98 -12.35 -4.64
N CYS A 120 -5.98 -11.54 -4.93
CA CYS A 120 -7.10 -11.96 -5.75
C CYS A 120 -7.55 -10.84 -6.68
N ALA A 121 -8.17 -11.22 -7.79
CA ALA A 121 -8.68 -10.27 -8.77
C ALA A 121 -10.12 -10.63 -9.15
N PHE A 122 -10.94 -9.61 -9.32
CA PHE A 122 -12.31 -9.73 -9.80
C PHE A 122 -12.47 -8.96 -11.10
N ASP A 123 -12.99 -9.61 -12.13
CA ASP A 123 -13.40 -8.93 -13.35
C ASP A 123 -14.57 -7.98 -13.02
N LEU A 124 -14.43 -6.70 -13.35
CA LEU A 124 -15.40 -5.69 -12.92
C LEU A 124 -16.76 -5.82 -13.63
N ALA A 125 -16.79 -6.35 -14.85
CA ALA A 125 -18.02 -6.50 -15.61
C ALA A 125 -18.89 -7.67 -15.10
N THR A 126 -18.25 -8.80 -14.80
CA THR A 126 -18.91 -10.05 -14.41
C THR A 126 -18.93 -10.26 -12.90
N ARG A 127 -18.13 -9.49 -12.16
CA ARG A 127 -17.88 -9.63 -10.71
C ARG A 127 -17.31 -11.00 -10.33
N GLN A 128 -16.81 -11.76 -11.31
CA GLN A 128 -16.24 -13.08 -11.09
C GLN A 128 -14.80 -12.98 -10.63
N LYS A 129 -14.41 -13.87 -9.73
CA LYS A 129 -13.01 -14.02 -9.32
C LYS A 129 -12.23 -14.65 -10.47
N VAL A 130 -11.28 -13.90 -11.03
CA VAL A 130 -10.47 -14.31 -12.19
C VAL A 130 -9.02 -14.59 -11.82
N HIS A 131 -8.58 -14.20 -10.62
CA HIS A 131 -7.29 -14.59 -10.06
C HIS A 131 -7.42 -14.87 -8.57
N TYR A 132 -6.69 -15.86 -8.09
CA TYR A 132 -6.50 -16.11 -6.67
C TYR A 132 -5.18 -16.84 -6.47
N TYR A 133 -4.33 -16.31 -5.58
CA TYR A 133 -3.10 -16.99 -5.20
C TYR A 133 -2.80 -16.74 -3.72
N GLU A 134 -2.46 -17.81 -3.01
CA GLU A 134 -1.91 -17.75 -1.67
C GLU A 134 -0.41 -17.96 -1.74
N PHE A 135 0.37 -16.99 -1.27
CA PHE A 135 1.80 -17.14 -1.18
C PHE A 135 2.17 -18.21 -0.14
N PRO A 136 3.24 -19.00 -0.37
CA PRO A 136 3.80 -19.86 0.65
C PRO A 136 4.10 -19.08 1.94
N LYS A 137 3.99 -19.75 3.09
CA LYS A 137 4.21 -19.11 4.41
C LYS A 137 5.57 -18.42 4.46
N GLY A 138 5.57 -17.17 4.94
CA GLY A 138 6.77 -16.32 5.04
C GLY A 138 7.09 -15.53 3.76
N GLN A 139 6.45 -15.81 2.63
CA GLN A 139 6.55 -14.98 1.42
C GLN A 139 5.54 -13.83 1.44
N ALA A 140 5.96 -12.66 0.96
CA ALA A 140 5.12 -11.45 0.87
C ALA A 140 4.38 -11.10 2.18
N GLN A 141 4.91 -11.51 3.34
CA GLN A 141 4.17 -11.62 4.61
C GLN A 141 3.47 -10.33 5.06
N TYR A 142 4.08 -9.19 4.78
CA TYR A 142 3.58 -7.87 5.13
C TYR A 142 3.30 -7.02 3.90
N SER A 143 3.13 -7.62 2.73
CA SER A 143 2.76 -6.87 1.52
C SER A 143 1.36 -6.28 1.68
N GLN A 144 1.26 -4.95 1.61
CA GLN A 144 0.03 -4.20 1.92
C GLN A 144 -0.54 -3.46 0.71
N ASP A 145 0.27 -3.07 -0.26
CA ASP A 145 -0.20 -2.46 -1.51
C ASP A 145 0.31 -3.24 -2.74
N LEU A 146 -0.39 -3.08 -3.87
CA LEU A 146 -0.06 -3.72 -5.14
C LEU A 146 -0.38 -2.86 -6.36
N ARG A 147 0.43 -3.02 -7.41
CA ARG A 147 0.15 -2.49 -8.76
C ARG A 147 0.35 -3.56 -9.80
N ILE A 148 -0.50 -3.58 -10.82
CA ILE A 148 -0.43 -4.56 -11.91
C ILE A 148 0.21 -3.88 -13.12
N THR A 149 1.18 -4.56 -13.70
CA THR A 149 1.81 -4.14 -14.97
C THR A 149 0.79 -4.02 -16.09
N ALA A 150 1.04 -3.11 -17.04
CA ALA A 150 0.09 -2.77 -18.09
C ALA A 150 -0.34 -3.98 -18.95
N ASP A 151 0.57 -4.94 -19.16
CA ASP A 151 0.31 -6.17 -19.90
C ASP A 151 -0.43 -7.24 -19.08
N GLY A 152 -0.68 -6.98 -17.80
CA GLY A 152 -1.40 -7.87 -16.90
C GLY A 152 -0.63 -9.14 -16.53
N LYS A 153 0.71 -9.15 -16.66
CA LYS A 153 1.54 -10.35 -16.43
C LYS A 153 2.26 -10.37 -15.09
N HIS A 154 2.46 -9.22 -14.47
CA HIS A 154 3.13 -9.12 -13.17
C HIS A 154 2.38 -8.20 -12.22
N ALA A 155 2.41 -8.55 -10.93
CA ALA A 155 2.07 -7.66 -9.84
C ALA A 155 3.34 -7.20 -9.13
N LEU A 156 3.43 -5.90 -8.85
CA LEU A 156 4.39 -5.33 -7.93
C LEU A 156 3.74 -5.23 -6.56
N LEU A 157 4.39 -5.72 -5.52
CA LEU A 157 3.86 -5.73 -4.15
C LEU A 157 4.76 -4.87 -3.26
N ALA A 158 4.17 -3.91 -2.56
CA ALA A 158 4.84 -3.10 -1.56
C ALA A 158 4.72 -3.75 -0.19
N ASN A 159 5.84 -3.91 0.49
CA ASN A 159 5.91 -4.47 1.83
C ASN A 159 6.62 -3.46 2.75
N PRO A 160 5.89 -2.76 3.64
CA PRO A 160 6.49 -1.77 4.52
C PRO A 160 7.38 -2.37 5.62
N GLY A 161 7.36 -3.69 5.81
CA GLY A 161 8.00 -4.36 6.93
C GLY A 161 7.26 -4.13 8.25
N VAL A 162 7.80 -4.72 9.33
CA VAL A 162 7.27 -4.56 10.69
C VAL A 162 8.06 -3.50 11.41
N LEU A 163 7.48 -2.30 11.52
CA LEU A 163 8.11 -1.17 12.20
C LEU A 163 9.54 -0.96 11.66
N GLN A 164 10.51 -0.86 12.57
CA GLN A 164 11.93 -0.80 12.23
C GLN A 164 12.66 -2.14 12.43
N PHE A 165 11.91 -3.25 12.58
CA PHE A 165 12.46 -4.56 12.93
C PHE A 165 12.81 -5.40 11.71
N THR A 166 12.08 -5.24 10.60
CA THR A 166 12.34 -5.96 9.35
C THR A 166 12.62 -4.97 8.22
N ASN A 167 13.28 -5.45 7.17
CA ASN A 167 13.43 -4.65 5.96
C ASN A 167 12.10 -4.54 5.23
N SER A 168 11.83 -3.35 4.70
CA SER A 168 10.78 -3.10 3.72
C SER A 168 11.25 -3.57 2.35
N THR A 169 10.34 -4.07 1.52
CA THR A 169 10.68 -4.67 0.23
C THR A 169 9.72 -4.24 -0.87
N LEU A 170 10.26 -4.13 -2.09
CA LEU A 170 9.46 -4.17 -3.32
C LEU A 170 9.60 -5.59 -3.87
N LEU A 171 8.48 -6.25 -4.12
CA LEU A 171 8.45 -7.60 -4.69
C LEU A 171 7.82 -7.55 -6.09
N ALA A 172 8.29 -8.41 -6.99
CA ALA A 172 7.67 -8.67 -8.28
C ALA A 172 7.14 -10.11 -8.28
N TYR A 173 5.85 -10.26 -8.55
CA TYR A 173 5.12 -11.51 -8.63
C TYR A 173 4.66 -11.75 -10.06
N SER A 174 5.11 -12.84 -10.68
CA SER A 174 4.65 -13.29 -12.00
C SER A 174 3.29 -13.96 -11.88
N LEU A 175 2.33 -13.51 -12.69
CA LEU A 175 0.98 -14.07 -12.72
C LEU A 175 0.90 -15.38 -13.51
N ASN A 176 1.87 -15.65 -14.38
CA ASN A 176 1.87 -16.82 -15.25
C ASN A 176 2.38 -18.08 -14.55
N ASP A 177 3.52 -17.99 -13.87
CA ASP A 177 4.19 -19.14 -13.23
C ASP A 177 4.25 -19.04 -11.70
N HIS A 178 3.66 -17.98 -11.15
CA HIS A 178 3.56 -17.72 -9.71
C HIS A 178 4.90 -17.55 -8.98
N THR A 179 5.95 -17.19 -9.72
CA THR A 179 7.25 -16.87 -9.14
C THR A 179 7.21 -15.51 -8.42
N LEU A 180 7.90 -15.44 -7.28
CA LEU A 180 8.03 -14.22 -6.49
C LEU A 180 9.50 -13.86 -6.33
N ARG A 181 9.84 -12.62 -6.66
CA ARG A 181 11.20 -12.08 -6.58
C ARG A 181 11.22 -10.83 -5.72
N THR A 182 12.28 -10.69 -4.92
CA THR A 182 12.60 -9.42 -4.25
C THR A 182 13.35 -8.50 -5.20
N VAL A 183 12.77 -7.33 -5.50
CA VAL A 183 13.36 -6.30 -6.36
C VAL A 183 14.20 -5.33 -5.54
N LEU A 184 13.64 -4.80 -4.46
CA LEU A 184 14.34 -3.92 -3.51
C LEU A 184 14.17 -4.45 -2.09
N ALA A 185 15.16 -4.26 -1.23
CA ALA A 185 15.07 -4.65 0.18
C ALA A 185 15.87 -3.70 1.09
N GLY A 186 15.21 -3.01 2.01
CA GLY A 186 15.84 -2.13 2.99
C GLY A 186 16.48 -0.86 2.41
N GLY A 187 17.30 -0.19 3.22
CA GLY A 187 17.91 1.10 2.85
C GLY A 187 16.87 2.21 2.82
N ARG A 188 16.81 2.98 1.72
CA ARG A 188 15.85 4.09 1.54
C ARG A 188 14.38 3.66 1.59
N MET A 189 14.11 2.37 1.44
CA MET A 189 12.75 1.81 1.54
C MET A 189 12.31 1.57 2.99
N ASN A 190 13.24 1.50 3.95
CA ASN A 190 12.90 1.36 5.37
C ASN A 190 12.35 2.69 5.92
N PRO A 191 11.57 2.66 7.01
CA PRO A 191 11.11 3.87 7.67
C PRO A 191 12.29 4.72 8.16
N GLU A 192 12.23 6.02 7.90
CA GLU A 192 13.07 7.02 8.56
C GLU A 192 12.57 7.26 9.99
N ASN A 193 13.41 7.89 10.84
CA ASN A 193 13.10 8.07 12.26
C ASN A 193 12.21 9.30 12.54
N TRP A 194 11.07 9.37 11.86
CA TRP A 194 10.07 10.42 12.02
C TRP A 194 8.97 10.01 13.00
N LEU A 195 8.49 10.98 13.78
CA LEU A 195 7.36 10.83 14.68
C LEU A 195 6.08 11.15 13.90
N MET A 196 5.44 10.10 13.39
CA MET A 196 4.07 10.22 12.87
C MET A 196 3.13 10.64 14.00
N LYS A 197 2.16 11.51 13.68
CA LYS A 197 1.21 12.06 14.66
C LYS A 197 -0.14 11.38 14.56
N THR A 198 -0.80 11.20 15.69
CA THR A 198 -2.23 10.90 15.80
C THR A 198 -3.06 12.17 15.59
N ASN A 199 -4.39 12.03 15.49
CA ASN A 199 -5.30 13.16 15.26
C ASN A 199 -5.24 14.25 16.35
N ASP A 200 -4.80 13.91 17.56
CA ASP A 200 -4.59 14.85 18.67
C ASP A 200 -3.19 15.51 18.66
N GLY A 201 -2.41 15.30 17.59
CA GLY A 201 -1.09 15.89 17.38
C GLY A 201 0.06 15.19 18.12
N LYS A 202 -0.21 14.15 18.91
CA LYS A 202 0.82 13.42 19.67
C LYS A 202 1.53 12.37 18.81
N PRO A 203 2.78 11.99 19.11
CA PRO A 203 3.44 10.88 18.42
C PRO A 203 2.67 9.57 18.56
N TYR A 204 2.50 8.84 17.45
CA TYR A 204 1.93 7.50 17.47
C TYR A 204 2.93 6.51 18.08
N ARG A 205 2.69 6.20 19.36
CA ARG A 205 3.55 5.34 20.17
C ARG A 205 2.91 4.00 20.44
N LEU A 206 3.73 2.96 20.47
CA LEU A 206 3.35 1.59 20.82
C LEU A 206 4.05 1.16 22.11
N LEU A 207 3.54 0.09 22.74
CA LEU A 207 4.11 -0.53 23.94
C LEU A 207 4.44 0.50 25.04
N TYR A 208 3.42 1.26 25.47
CA TYR A 208 3.56 2.30 26.50
C TYR A 208 4.66 3.35 26.23
N GLY A 209 4.92 3.65 24.95
CA GLY A 209 5.92 4.65 24.57
C GLY A 209 7.29 4.08 24.25
N LEU A 210 7.48 2.76 24.32
CA LEU A 210 8.76 2.12 24.07
C LEU A 210 9.16 2.20 22.58
N LEU A 211 8.18 2.12 21.69
CA LEU A 211 8.38 2.17 20.24
C LEU A 211 7.58 3.32 19.63
N ASN A 212 8.10 3.92 18.57
CA ASN A 212 7.32 4.76 17.68
C ASN A 212 6.82 3.90 16.52
N PHE A 213 5.58 4.15 16.08
CA PHE A 213 5.11 3.56 14.84
C PHE A 213 5.93 4.11 13.67
N GLY A 214 6.28 3.24 12.74
CA GLY A 214 6.82 3.62 11.45
C GLY A 214 6.62 2.49 10.45
N GLY A 215 6.54 2.81 9.17
CA GLY A 215 6.53 1.79 8.12
C GLY A 215 7.27 2.31 6.91
N GLY A 216 7.88 1.38 6.18
CA GLY A 216 8.67 1.70 5.01
C GLY A 216 7.83 1.75 3.75
N LEU A 217 8.34 1.12 2.68
CA LEU A 217 7.69 1.14 1.36
C LEU A 217 6.27 0.58 1.41
N ASP A 218 5.29 1.46 1.20
CA ASP A 218 3.88 1.12 1.07
C ASP A 218 3.34 1.71 -0.23
N GLY A 219 3.29 3.04 -0.33
CA GLY A 219 2.93 3.73 -1.56
C GLY A 219 3.79 3.33 -2.76
N ILE A 220 3.17 2.69 -3.73
CA ILE A 220 3.74 2.40 -5.05
C ILE A 220 2.78 2.81 -6.17
N GLU A 221 3.32 3.31 -7.27
CA GLU A 221 2.52 3.61 -8.47
C GLU A 221 3.32 3.34 -9.74
N ILE A 222 2.66 2.88 -10.81
CA ILE A 222 3.28 2.69 -12.12
C ILE A 222 2.97 3.91 -12.99
N SER A 223 3.98 4.46 -13.66
CA SER A 223 3.78 5.56 -14.61
C SER A 223 2.82 5.16 -15.74
N LYS A 224 2.15 6.16 -16.34
CA LYS A 224 1.20 5.93 -17.45
C LYS A 224 1.83 5.21 -18.64
N ASP A 225 3.09 5.46 -18.96
CA ASP A 225 3.82 4.77 -20.03
C ASP A 225 4.34 3.37 -19.62
N GLY A 226 4.14 2.98 -18.36
CA GLY A 226 4.60 1.72 -17.79
C GLY A 226 6.11 1.64 -17.58
N GLN A 227 6.86 2.73 -17.79
CA GLN A 227 8.33 2.71 -17.77
C GLN A 227 8.93 2.90 -16.38
N TRP A 228 8.17 3.45 -15.43
CA TRP A 228 8.64 3.80 -14.09
C TRP A 228 7.73 3.26 -13.01
N ILE A 229 8.34 2.93 -11.88
CA ILE A 229 7.67 2.59 -10.63
C ILE A 229 8.04 3.68 -9.63
N TYR A 230 7.06 4.45 -9.18
CA TYR A 230 7.20 5.42 -8.11
C TYR A 230 7.10 4.71 -6.76
N LEU A 231 7.96 5.10 -5.82
CA LEU A 231 8.16 4.44 -4.55
C LEU A 231 8.14 5.50 -3.44
N ALA A 232 7.16 5.40 -2.55
CA ALA A 232 6.90 6.35 -1.48
C ALA A 232 6.87 5.61 -0.13
N PRO A 233 8.00 5.53 0.60
CA PRO A 233 8.00 4.98 1.94
C PRO A 233 7.11 5.79 2.88
N MET A 234 6.31 5.10 3.69
CA MET A 234 5.25 5.72 4.49
C MET A 234 5.82 6.74 5.49
N SER A 235 6.75 6.27 6.31
CA SER A 235 7.54 7.10 7.22
C SER A 235 8.84 7.58 6.56
N GLY A 236 8.78 8.01 5.30
CA GLY A 236 9.93 8.51 4.53
C GLY A 236 9.74 9.94 4.06
N SER A 237 10.84 10.69 3.95
CA SER A 237 10.82 12.11 3.56
C SER A 237 10.99 12.35 2.06
N ARG A 238 11.23 11.29 1.30
CA ARG A 238 11.61 11.39 -0.12
C ARG A 238 10.79 10.48 -1.01
N LEU A 239 10.53 10.97 -2.22
CA LEU A 239 9.93 10.20 -3.31
C LEU A 239 11.04 9.64 -4.20
N TYR A 240 10.89 8.39 -4.62
CA TYR A 240 11.83 7.74 -5.53
C TYR A 240 11.12 7.19 -6.76
N ARG A 241 11.88 6.88 -7.81
CA ARG A 241 11.43 6.02 -8.89
C ARG A 241 12.48 4.99 -9.30
N LEU A 242 12.01 3.86 -9.82
CA LEU A 242 12.82 2.77 -10.36
C LEU A 242 12.34 2.46 -11.79
N PRO A 243 13.22 2.22 -12.77
CA PRO A 243 12.80 1.75 -14.09
C PRO A 243 12.07 0.40 -13.98
N MET A 244 10.96 0.24 -14.71
CA MET A 244 10.21 -1.02 -14.75
C MET A 244 11.08 -2.18 -15.24
N SER A 245 11.97 -1.92 -16.22
CA SER A 245 12.91 -2.91 -16.73
C SER A 245 13.82 -3.49 -15.64
N VAL A 246 14.23 -2.68 -14.66
CA VAL A 246 15.03 -3.15 -13.51
C VAL A 246 14.22 -4.08 -12.60
N ALA A 247 12.95 -3.76 -12.38
CA ALA A 247 12.07 -4.58 -11.55
C ALA A 247 11.75 -5.94 -12.17
N LEU A 248 11.70 -6.01 -13.51
CA LEU A 248 11.38 -7.24 -14.24
C LEU A 248 12.61 -8.02 -14.74
N ASP A 249 13.82 -7.45 -14.69
CA ASP A 249 15.04 -8.17 -15.10
C ASP A 249 15.50 -9.17 -14.04
N GLU A 250 15.14 -10.45 -14.21
CA GLU A 250 15.44 -11.56 -13.30
C GLU A 250 16.94 -11.74 -12.99
N LYS A 251 17.84 -11.17 -13.80
CA LYS A 251 19.29 -11.28 -13.59
C LYS A 251 19.78 -10.33 -12.50
N LEU A 252 19.03 -9.28 -12.17
CA LEU A 252 19.44 -8.29 -11.18
C LEU A 252 19.07 -8.72 -9.76
N ASN A 253 20.03 -8.61 -8.85
CA ASN A 253 19.76 -8.78 -7.42
C ASN A 253 19.34 -7.45 -6.75
N PRO A 254 18.81 -7.47 -5.52
CA PRO A 254 18.34 -6.25 -4.85
C PRO A 254 19.41 -5.17 -4.62
N LYS A 255 20.70 -5.55 -4.55
CA LYS A 255 21.80 -4.60 -4.37
C LYS A 255 22.07 -3.83 -5.67
N GLU A 256 22.01 -4.51 -6.80
CA GLU A 256 22.14 -3.91 -8.13
C GLU A 256 20.93 -3.06 -8.48
N ALA A 257 19.71 -3.55 -8.24
CA ALA A 257 18.49 -2.78 -8.50
C ALA A 257 18.48 -1.43 -7.74
N LYS A 258 19.00 -1.40 -6.51
CA LYS A 258 19.12 -0.17 -5.72
C LYS A 258 20.02 0.91 -6.34
N THR A 259 21.01 0.54 -7.16
CA THR A 259 21.89 1.55 -7.78
C THR A 259 21.16 2.32 -8.88
N GLN A 260 20.04 1.79 -9.37
CA GLN A 260 19.18 2.40 -10.38
C GLN A 260 18.04 3.25 -9.77
N LEU A 261 17.97 3.34 -8.44
CA LEU A 261 16.95 4.11 -7.74
C LEU A 261 17.21 5.61 -7.90
N GLN A 262 16.25 6.31 -8.50
CA GLN A 262 16.31 7.76 -8.69
C GLN A 262 15.55 8.46 -7.59
N ASP A 263 16.15 9.52 -7.07
CA ASP A 263 15.58 10.37 -6.03
C ASP A 263 14.90 11.58 -6.66
N LEU A 264 13.60 11.75 -6.40
CA LEU A 264 12.78 12.80 -7.00
C LEU A 264 12.58 14.01 -6.09
N GLY A 265 13.11 13.98 -4.87
CA GLY A 265 12.99 15.07 -3.92
C GLY A 265 12.06 14.79 -2.75
N GLN A 266 11.68 15.86 -2.05
CA GLN A 266 10.91 15.78 -0.82
C GLN A 266 9.43 15.45 -1.09
N LYS A 267 8.83 14.67 -0.20
CA LYS A 267 7.38 14.41 -0.17
C LYS A 267 6.86 14.53 1.26
N PRO A 268 5.55 14.74 1.50
CA PRO A 268 5.00 14.53 2.83
C PRO A 268 5.07 13.05 3.26
N MET A 269 4.91 12.77 4.57
CA MET A 269 4.56 11.41 5.00
C MET A 269 3.19 11.06 4.41
N SER A 270 3.08 9.86 3.87
CA SER A 270 1.92 9.43 3.09
C SER A 270 1.82 7.91 3.20
N ASP A 271 0.63 7.35 3.36
CA ASP A 271 0.43 5.90 3.36
C ASP A 271 0.58 5.36 1.92
N GLY A 272 -0.40 5.69 1.06
CA GLY A 272 -0.36 5.41 -0.38
C GLY A 272 0.17 6.56 -1.24
N ILE A 273 0.23 6.30 -2.55
CA ILE A 273 0.48 7.28 -3.61
C ILE A 273 -0.34 6.92 -4.85
N THR A 274 -0.75 7.93 -5.62
CA THR A 274 -1.34 7.78 -6.95
C THR A 274 -0.80 8.88 -7.86
N ILE A 275 -1.05 8.77 -9.16
CA ILE A 275 -0.66 9.75 -10.17
C ILE A 275 -1.90 10.07 -11.00
N ASP A 276 -2.14 11.36 -11.23
CA ASP A 276 -3.26 11.80 -12.06
C ASP A 276 -3.18 11.19 -13.45
N LYS A 277 -4.34 10.74 -13.94
CA LYS A 277 -4.52 10.47 -15.36
C LYS A 277 -4.79 11.85 -15.99
N PRO A 278 -3.96 12.34 -16.93
CA PRO A 278 -4.23 13.63 -17.56
C PRO A 278 -5.63 13.60 -18.17
N GLU A 279 -6.36 14.71 -18.03
CA GLU A 279 -7.62 14.92 -18.73
C GLU A 279 -7.38 14.66 -20.23
N THR A 280 -8.18 13.74 -20.79
CA THR A 280 -8.23 13.49 -22.23
C THR A 280 -9.16 14.47 -22.90
#